data_AF-A0A1F4RGH4-F1
#
_entry.id   AF-A0A1F4RGH4-F1
#
_cell.length_a   1.000
_cell.length_b   1.000
_cell.length_c   1.000
_cell.angle_alpha   90.00
_cell.angle_beta   90.00
_cell.angle_gamma   90.00
#
_symmetry.space_group_name_H-M   'P 1'
#
loop_
_entity.id
_entity.type
_entity.pdbx_description
1 polymer ?
#
loop_
_entity_poly.entity_id
_entity_poly.type
_entity_poly.pdbx_seq_one_letter_code
_entity_poly.pdbx_strand_id
1 'polypeptide(L)'
;MRKVFVFLFLFFICISLVYADLAELGINPLSMEIGSRPLGMGAAYAGLADDVNAVLYNPGGMAWAKGVSLSITSMTNIAAVQAYPTGYGSSFGFAVVTNKISDIPIPTGIANSESSVVLLSYGTKLSFLPQYGKQDWLQRIGIGANLKGLMGQRLTRTGFIDRSASGWDLDLGFLWKGDDWWTAGLSMQNILPARALGGGSIKWDIGGEEEGIPSVTKIAASARVIGDIDTPIFMEGRELVISGELDFSLAKQTLLRLGGEWNFSKEFYIRTGIMQQSGGQGVSSDLNFGVGYLTEKWGIDFATYREPAMGARYSYLSVLYFPQDWIVFRRLSFNQPSMILEEAIEQISLVNNAVTYDEKIEVFGKVKPGVDVYINDLRAAIGSDYSFKTVVPLHLKKNLVVVEARYESEKKTWKYKVLRKKKVELAEEKKVKEELEHAVTSEDKKTLAEKEKEILKTKEKVETLVTMGVIEVSPEADFAMDAGITRGELATWLVKASGAPLPEIKENLYVDVPATHPLAPYIFVVNKLKILQHFPDGTFRPDALVSKDEGAIIFKRIFQQTGTVR
;
A
#
# COMPACT_ATOMS: atom_id res chain seq x y z
N MET A 1 -23.23 25.43 -11.97
CA MET A 1 -22.73 25.59 -13.36
C MET A 1 -21.56 26.56 -13.36
N ARG A 2 -20.52 26.21 -14.13
CA ARG A 2 -19.39 27.06 -14.58
C ARG A 2 -18.45 27.63 -13.51
N LYS A 3 -17.37 26.86 -13.25
CA LYS A 3 -15.97 27.30 -13.46
C LYS A 3 -15.11 26.07 -13.80
N VAL A 4 -15.30 25.53 -15.00
CA VAL A 4 -14.32 24.68 -15.69
C VAL A 4 -13.84 25.50 -16.88
N PHE A 5 -12.81 26.28 -16.64
CA PHE A 5 -12.01 26.94 -17.66
C PHE A 5 -10.59 26.96 -17.09
N VAL A 6 -9.61 26.73 -17.96
CA VAL A 6 -8.16 26.64 -17.72
C VAL A 6 -7.63 25.21 -17.55
N PHE A 7 -7.58 24.45 -18.65
CA PHE A 7 -6.34 24.03 -19.33
C PHE A 7 -6.71 23.16 -20.55
N LEU A 8 -7.08 23.81 -21.65
CA LEU A 8 -7.23 23.18 -22.97
C LEU A 8 -6.57 24.13 -23.97
N PHE A 9 -5.25 24.27 -23.82
CA PHE A 9 -4.40 24.96 -24.79
C PHE A 9 -3.05 24.23 -24.78
N LEU A 10 -2.59 23.86 -25.98
CA LEU A 10 -1.42 23.01 -26.30
C LEU A 10 -1.60 21.50 -26.14
N PHE A 11 -2.44 20.89 -26.98
CA PHE A 11 -2.02 19.84 -27.93
C PHE A 11 -3.20 19.48 -28.85
N PHE A 12 -3.67 20.44 -29.64
CA PHE A 12 -4.35 20.10 -30.90
C PHE A 12 -3.24 19.84 -31.92
N ILE A 13 -2.51 18.73 -31.75
CA ILE A 13 -1.91 18.10 -32.93
C ILE A 13 -3.14 17.56 -33.66
N CYS A 14 -3.49 18.17 -34.79
CA CYS A 14 -4.31 17.48 -35.77
C CYS A 14 -3.57 16.18 -36.10
N ILE A 15 -3.98 15.07 -35.50
CA ILE A 15 -3.55 13.73 -35.89
C ILE A 15 -4.21 13.49 -37.24
N SER A 16 -3.59 14.01 -38.31
CA SER A 16 -3.99 13.75 -39.68
C SER A 16 -3.24 12.52 -40.13
N LEU A 17 -3.96 11.47 -40.53
CA LEU A 17 -3.33 10.37 -41.27
C LEU A 17 -2.64 10.96 -42.50
N VAL A 18 -1.34 10.69 -42.64
CA VAL A 18 -0.52 11.21 -43.73
C VAL A 18 -0.55 10.19 -44.86
N TYR A 19 -1.02 10.63 -46.03
CA TYR A 19 -0.86 9.87 -47.27
C TYR A 19 0.54 10.14 -47.83
N ALA A 20 1.40 9.13 -47.81
CA ALA A 20 2.72 9.19 -48.42
C ALA A 20 3.10 7.81 -48.97
N ASP A 21 3.78 7.78 -50.11
CA ASP A 21 4.28 6.56 -50.74
C ASP A 21 5.76 6.73 -51.04
N LEU A 22 6.56 5.70 -50.77
CA LEU A 22 8.01 5.75 -50.89
C LEU A 22 8.42 5.30 -52.28
N ALA A 23 9.05 6.19 -53.04
CA ALA A 23 9.05 6.12 -54.50
C ALA A 23 9.97 5.02 -55.08
N GLU A 24 11.09 4.70 -54.42
CA GLU A 24 12.12 3.85 -55.03
C GLU A 24 11.91 2.35 -54.77
N LEU A 25 11.78 1.95 -53.51
CA LEU A 25 11.56 0.54 -53.13
C LEU A 25 10.27 0.30 -52.33
N GLY A 26 9.53 1.36 -51.93
CA GLY A 26 8.35 1.22 -51.07
C GLY A 26 8.65 0.72 -49.64
N ILE A 27 9.94 0.57 -49.28
CA ILE A 27 10.41 0.06 -47.99
C ILE A 27 10.46 1.20 -46.99
N ASN A 28 9.60 1.14 -45.98
CA ASN A 28 9.66 2.06 -44.86
C ASN A 28 10.70 1.58 -43.84
N PRO A 29 11.83 2.28 -43.64
CA PRO A 29 12.85 1.86 -42.68
C PRO A 29 12.38 2.00 -41.22
N LEU A 30 11.32 2.78 -40.95
CA LEU A 30 10.76 2.98 -39.61
C LEU A 30 9.65 1.99 -39.25
N SER A 31 9.17 1.17 -40.20
CA SER A 31 8.25 0.06 -39.88
C SER A 31 9.07 -1.16 -39.51
N MET A 32 9.15 -1.47 -38.21
CA MET A 32 10.04 -2.52 -37.70
C MET A 32 9.23 -3.63 -37.05
N GLU A 33 9.30 -4.82 -37.65
CA GLU A 33 8.69 -6.05 -37.13
C GLU A 33 9.78 -6.96 -36.63
N ILE A 34 10.12 -6.81 -35.36
CA ILE A 34 11.28 -7.47 -34.76
C ILE A 34 10.88 -8.08 -33.41
N GLY A 35 11.66 -9.04 -32.95
CA GLY A 35 11.42 -9.78 -31.73
C GLY A 35 10.71 -11.09 -32.02
N SER A 36 11.28 -12.17 -31.51
CA SER A 36 10.81 -13.52 -31.81
C SER A 36 9.41 -13.77 -31.22
N ARG A 37 9.09 -13.24 -30.04
CA ARG A 37 7.74 -13.35 -29.45
C ARG A 37 6.66 -12.67 -30.31
N PRO A 38 6.76 -11.37 -30.66
CA PRO A 38 5.82 -10.74 -31.60
C PRO A 38 5.73 -11.47 -32.94
N LEU A 39 6.86 -11.81 -33.56
CA LEU A 39 6.88 -12.47 -34.88
C LEU A 39 6.25 -13.86 -34.84
N GLY A 40 6.48 -14.63 -33.78
CA GLY A 40 5.87 -15.95 -33.58
C GLY A 40 4.33 -15.88 -33.45
N MET A 41 3.79 -14.74 -33.04
CA MET A 41 2.36 -14.45 -32.97
C MET A 41 1.82 -13.72 -34.22
N GLY A 42 2.53 -13.79 -35.35
CA GLY A 42 2.12 -13.12 -36.59
C GLY A 42 2.13 -11.59 -36.48
N ALA A 43 2.95 -11.04 -35.59
CA ALA A 43 3.05 -9.61 -35.28
C ALA A 43 1.73 -8.95 -34.79
N ALA A 44 0.75 -9.73 -34.34
CA ALA A 44 -0.44 -9.23 -33.64
C ALA A 44 -0.07 -8.88 -32.19
N TYR A 45 0.56 -7.73 -31.98
CA TYR A 45 1.28 -7.46 -30.73
C TYR A 45 0.94 -6.13 -30.06
N ALA A 46 0.40 -5.14 -30.78
CA ALA A 46 0.13 -3.82 -30.20
C ALA A 46 -0.84 -3.86 -29.00
N GLY A 47 -1.71 -4.87 -28.93
CA GLY A 47 -2.61 -5.12 -27.79
C GLY A 47 -2.01 -5.98 -26.67
N LEU A 48 -0.91 -6.70 -26.93
CA LEU A 48 -0.17 -7.47 -25.92
C LEU A 48 1.13 -6.78 -25.47
N ALA A 49 1.47 -5.62 -26.03
CA ALA A 49 2.78 -4.98 -25.93
C ALA A 49 3.17 -4.51 -24.51
N ASP A 50 3.31 -5.42 -23.56
CA ASP A 50 3.59 -5.16 -22.16
C ASP A 50 4.95 -5.70 -21.69
N ASP A 51 5.77 -6.17 -22.63
CA ASP A 51 7.17 -6.54 -22.41
C ASP A 51 8.15 -5.55 -23.07
N VAL A 52 9.44 -5.86 -23.04
CA VAL A 52 10.52 -5.06 -23.63
C VAL A 52 10.29 -4.71 -25.11
N ASN A 53 9.56 -5.52 -25.88
CA ASN A 53 9.28 -5.26 -27.28
C ASN A 53 8.23 -4.14 -27.48
N ALA A 54 7.58 -3.66 -26.41
CA ALA A 54 6.66 -2.53 -26.46
C ALA A 54 7.26 -1.29 -27.14
N VAL A 55 8.58 -1.08 -26.96
CA VAL A 55 9.35 -0.01 -27.62
C VAL A 55 9.14 0.02 -29.13
N LEU A 56 9.00 -1.15 -29.77
CA LEU A 56 8.91 -1.28 -31.22
C LEU A 56 7.47 -1.31 -31.76
N TYR A 57 6.49 -1.72 -30.95
CA TYR A 57 5.12 -1.97 -31.41
C TYR A 57 4.11 -0.95 -30.89
N ASN A 58 4.10 -0.70 -29.58
CA ASN A 58 3.13 0.20 -28.95
C ASN A 58 3.71 0.82 -27.67
N PRO A 59 4.11 2.11 -27.69
CA PRO A 59 4.67 2.75 -26.50
C PRO A 59 3.66 2.92 -25.36
N GLY A 60 2.35 2.75 -25.60
CA GLY A 60 1.34 2.76 -24.54
C GLY A 60 1.54 1.66 -23.51
N GLY A 61 2.14 0.54 -23.91
CA GLY A 61 2.46 -0.56 -23.02
C GLY A 61 3.81 -0.45 -22.30
N MET A 62 4.60 0.58 -22.60
CA MET A 62 5.88 0.83 -21.92
C MET A 62 5.73 0.97 -20.41
N ALA A 63 4.57 1.41 -19.94
CA ALA A 63 4.24 1.49 -18.53
C ALA A 63 4.39 0.16 -17.76
N TRP A 64 4.38 -0.98 -18.45
CA TRP A 64 4.63 -2.32 -17.90
C TRP A 64 5.94 -2.96 -18.39
N ALA A 65 6.54 -2.40 -19.44
CA ALA A 65 7.73 -2.96 -20.07
C ALA A 65 8.97 -2.87 -19.17
N LYS A 66 9.74 -3.96 -19.14
CA LYS A 66 11.03 -4.06 -18.45
C LYS A 66 11.95 -5.08 -19.14
N GLY A 67 13.25 -4.85 -19.04
CA GLY A 67 14.28 -5.81 -19.44
C GLY A 67 15.08 -5.39 -20.67
N VAL A 68 15.91 -6.31 -21.15
CA VAL A 68 16.70 -6.17 -22.39
C VAL A 68 16.36 -7.32 -23.33
N SER A 69 16.26 -7.02 -24.61
CA SER A 69 16.11 -7.99 -25.69
C SER A 69 17.20 -7.74 -26.73
N LEU A 70 17.92 -8.79 -27.08
CA LEU A 70 18.81 -8.81 -28.23
C LEU A 70 18.26 -9.80 -29.24
N SER A 71 17.79 -9.28 -30.38
CA SER A 71 17.24 -10.07 -31.48
C SER A 71 18.18 -10.08 -32.67
N ILE A 72 18.49 -11.27 -33.18
CA ILE A 72 19.48 -11.47 -34.24
C ILE A 72 18.87 -12.38 -35.31
N THR A 73 19.02 -11.98 -36.58
CA THR A 73 18.74 -12.81 -37.76
C THR A 73 20.03 -13.14 -38.52
N SER A 74 20.94 -12.18 -38.59
CA SER A 74 22.25 -12.30 -39.22
C SER A 74 23.22 -11.31 -38.57
N MET A 75 24.51 -11.34 -38.93
CA MET A 75 25.51 -10.39 -38.41
C MET A 75 25.23 -8.93 -38.80
N THR A 76 24.38 -8.68 -39.79
CA THR A 76 23.97 -7.33 -40.23
C THR A 76 22.58 -6.93 -39.73
N ASN A 77 21.79 -7.89 -39.24
CA ASN A 77 20.39 -7.70 -38.87
C ASN A 77 20.25 -7.99 -37.38
N ILE A 78 20.40 -6.92 -36.58
CA ILE A 78 20.45 -6.97 -35.12
C ILE A 78 19.52 -5.89 -34.57
N ALA A 79 18.78 -6.23 -33.53
CA ALA A 79 18.04 -5.27 -32.73
C ALA A 79 18.37 -5.46 -31.25
N ALA A 80 18.85 -4.39 -30.62
CA ALA A 80 19.00 -4.31 -29.18
C ALA A 80 17.92 -3.38 -28.65
N VAL A 81 17.08 -3.88 -27.75
CA VAL A 81 15.97 -3.15 -27.14
C VAL A 81 16.13 -3.22 -25.64
N GLN A 82 15.93 -2.09 -24.97
CA GLN A 82 15.96 -1.98 -23.53
C GLN A 82 14.71 -1.23 -23.08
N ALA A 83 14.05 -1.76 -22.06
CA ALA A 83 12.96 -1.11 -21.35
C ALA A 83 13.32 -1.02 -19.87
N TYR A 84 13.22 0.19 -19.35
CA TYR A 84 13.82 0.63 -18.12
C TYR A 84 12.75 1.26 -17.20
N PRO A 85 12.25 0.53 -16.18
CA PRO A 85 11.20 1.04 -15.28
C PRO A 85 11.69 2.16 -14.36
N THR A 86 10.90 3.21 -14.21
CA THR A 86 11.21 4.33 -13.30
C THR A 86 10.81 4.05 -11.85
N GLY A 87 9.95 3.06 -11.60
CA GLY A 87 9.35 2.79 -10.30
C GLY A 87 8.02 3.52 -10.03
N TYR A 88 7.59 4.43 -10.92
CA TYR A 88 6.34 5.21 -10.78
C TYR A 88 5.24 4.77 -11.74
N GLY A 89 5.21 3.49 -12.13
CA GLY A 89 4.30 3.02 -13.19
C GLY A 89 4.61 3.63 -14.55
N SER A 90 5.87 3.99 -14.79
CA SER A 90 6.39 4.44 -16.09
C SER A 90 7.71 3.76 -16.40
N SER A 91 8.09 3.76 -17.68
CA SER A 91 9.38 3.24 -18.15
C SER A 91 9.94 4.11 -19.27
N PHE A 92 11.27 4.20 -19.32
CA PHE A 92 12.00 4.66 -20.50
C PHE A 92 12.34 3.46 -21.38
N GLY A 93 12.41 3.66 -22.68
CA GLY A 93 12.85 2.65 -23.61
C GLY A 93 13.89 3.18 -24.57
N PHE A 94 14.79 2.30 -24.98
CA PHE A 94 15.79 2.59 -25.99
C PHE A 94 15.90 1.40 -26.93
N ALA A 95 15.92 1.63 -28.23
CA ALA A 95 16.20 0.59 -29.20
C ALA A 95 17.19 1.07 -30.25
N VAL A 96 18.08 0.17 -30.65
CA VAL A 96 18.94 0.32 -31.83
C VAL A 96 18.68 -0.87 -32.72
N VAL A 97 18.35 -0.60 -33.97
CA VAL A 97 17.98 -1.61 -34.94
C VAL A 97 18.76 -1.38 -36.23
N THR A 98 19.51 -2.38 -36.65
CA THR A 98 20.13 -2.44 -37.97
C THR A 98 19.43 -3.52 -38.79
N ASN A 99 19.10 -3.19 -40.03
CA ASN A 99 18.49 -4.12 -40.95
C ASN A 99 19.12 -4.00 -42.32
N LYS A 100 19.47 -5.14 -42.92
CA LYS A 100 19.94 -5.22 -44.29
C LYS A 100 19.14 -6.26 -45.05
N ILE A 101 18.57 -5.83 -46.17
CA ILE A 101 17.85 -6.67 -47.12
C ILE A 101 18.64 -6.61 -48.42
N SER A 102 19.17 -7.76 -48.84
CA SER A 102 20.00 -7.87 -50.06
C SER A 102 19.23 -8.62 -51.12
N ASP A 103 19.56 -8.41 -52.40
CA ASP A 103 18.95 -9.15 -53.52
C ASP A 103 17.42 -8.97 -53.62
N ILE A 104 16.93 -7.76 -53.33
CA ILE A 104 15.53 -7.38 -53.53
C ILE A 104 15.24 -7.40 -55.04
N PRO A 105 14.31 -8.24 -55.52
CA PRO A 105 13.98 -8.29 -56.94
C PRO A 105 13.26 -7.02 -57.36
N ILE A 106 13.81 -6.32 -58.36
CA ILE A 106 13.21 -5.15 -59.00
C ILE A 106 13.14 -5.36 -60.52
N PRO A 107 12.27 -4.64 -61.25
CA PRO A 107 12.12 -4.84 -62.71
C PRO A 107 13.43 -4.72 -63.49
N THR A 108 14.39 -3.94 -63.00
CA THR A 108 15.67 -3.64 -63.64
C THR A 108 16.84 -4.50 -63.15
N GLY A 109 16.62 -5.41 -62.20
CA GLY A 109 17.67 -6.25 -61.60
C GLY A 109 17.45 -6.55 -60.12
N ILE A 110 18.47 -6.34 -59.30
CA ILE A 110 18.44 -6.59 -57.86
C ILE A 110 18.98 -5.40 -57.08
N ALA A 111 18.24 -4.98 -56.06
CA ALA A 111 18.58 -3.87 -55.16
C ALA A 111 18.96 -4.37 -53.76
N ASN A 112 19.65 -3.52 -53.00
CA ASN A 112 19.81 -3.71 -51.56
C ASN A 112 19.33 -2.48 -50.79
N SER A 113 18.76 -2.72 -49.61
CA SER A 113 18.39 -1.70 -48.63
C SER A 113 19.09 -2.00 -47.31
N GLU A 114 19.80 -1.01 -46.77
CA GLU A 114 20.39 -1.06 -45.44
C GLU A 114 19.87 0.12 -44.61
N SER A 115 19.48 -0.11 -43.36
CA SER A 115 18.95 0.94 -42.50
C SER A 115 19.40 0.78 -41.05
N SER A 116 19.66 1.90 -40.39
CA SER A 116 19.92 1.98 -38.95
C SER A 116 18.95 2.96 -38.29
N VAL A 117 18.18 2.46 -37.33
CA VAL A 117 17.15 3.23 -36.63
C VAL A 117 17.41 3.20 -35.12
N VAL A 118 17.21 4.35 -34.50
CA VAL A 118 17.26 4.51 -33.04
C VAL A 118 15.89 4.96 -32.56
N LEU A 119 15.41 4.36 -31.48
CA LEU A 119 14.16 4.73 -30.83
C LEU A 119 14.43 5.15 -29.39
N LEU A 120 13.84 6.28 -29.01
CA LEU A 120 13.71 6.71 -27.61
C LEU A 120 12.23 6.66 -27.24
N SER A 121 11.91 5.87 -26.23
CA SER A 121 10.53 5.61 -25.82
C SER A 121 10.30 6.08 -24.40
N TYR A 122 9.10 6.57 -24.13
CA TYR A 122 8.61 6.80 -22.79
C TYR A 122 7.13 6.44 -22.70
N GLY A 123 6.75 5.72 -21.66
CA GLY A 123 5.34 5.51 -21.36
C GLY A 123 5.05 5.44 -19.87
N THR A 124 3.83 5.81 -19.51
CA THR A 124 3.35 5.94 -18.14
C THR A 124 1.91 5.47 -18.01
N LYS A 125 1.57 4.93 -16.84
CA LYS A 125 0.18 4.75 -16.43
C LYS A 125 -0.51 6.11 -16.29
N LEU A 126 -1.79 6.18 -16.62
CA LEU A 126 -2.59 7.40 -16.55
C LEU A 126 -2.79 7.89 -15.10
N SER A 127 -2.53 7.03 -14.12
CA SER A 127 -2.52 7.34 -12.68
C SER A 127 -1.46 8.37 -12.26
N PHE A 128 -0.57 8.81 -13.16
CA PHE A 128 0.38 9.89 -12.86
C PHE A 128 -0.31 11.23 -12.53
N LEU A 129 -1.57 11.41 -12.92
CA LEU A 129 -2.37 12.59 -12.59
C LEU A 129 -2.90 12.49 -11.14
N PRO A 130 -2.48 13.39 -10.21
CA PRO A 130 -2.80 13.28 -8.79
C PRO A 130 -4.29 13.30 -8.47
N GLN A 131 -5.10 13.96 -9.30
CA GLN A 131 -6.55 14.06 -9.15
C GLN A 131 -7.27 12.74 -9.43
N TYR A 132 -6.63 11.83 -10.17
CA TYR A 132 -7.27 10.61 -10.68
C TYR A 132 -6.53 9.32 -10.29
N GLY A 133 -5.35 9.41 -9.65
CA GLY A 133 -4.54 8.25 -9.25
C GLY A 133 -5.20 7.27 -8.25
N LYS A 134 -6.32 7.66 -7.62
CA LYS A 134 -7.11 6.81 -6.73
C LYS A 134 -8.09 5.88 -7.44
N GLN A 135 -8.29 6.00 -8.76
CA GLN A 135 -9.18 5.12 -9.51
C GLN A 135 -8.42 3.93 -10.10
N ASP A 136 -8.79 2.72 -9.71
CA ASP A 136 -8.09 1.49 -10.08
C ASP A 136 -8.02 1.27 -11.60
N TRP A 137 -9.09 1.60 -12.33
CA TRP A 137 -9.14 1.43 -13.79
C TRP A 137 -8.12 2.32 -14.53
N LEU A 138 -7.73 3.48 -13.97
CA LEU A 138 -6.72 4.35 -14.55
C LEU A 138 -5.29 3.83 -14.37
N GLN A 139 -5.05 3.01 -13.35
CA GLN A 139 -3.77 2.31 -13.18
C GLN A 139 -3.57 1.20 -14.21
N ARG A 140 -4.65 0.82 -14.91
CA ARG A 140 -4.65 -0.18 -15.97
C ARG A 140 -4.57 0.43 -17.37
N ILE A 141 -4.50 1.76 -17.49
CA ILE A 141 -4.33 2.47 -18.75
C ILE A 141 -2.92 3.02 -18.85
N GLY A 142 -2.22 2.68 -19.92
CA GLY A 142 -0.91 3.18 -20.27
C GLY A 142 -0.97 4.05 -21.52
N ILE A 143 -0.23 5.15 -21.47
CA ILE A 143 0.02 6.04 -22.61
C ILE A 143 1.52 6.15 -22.82
N GLY A 144 1.95 6.34 -24.06
CA GLY A 144 3.36 6.54 -24.35
C GLY A 144 3.63 7.13 -25.72
N ALA A 145 4.89 7.51 -25.91
CA ALA A 145 5.39 8.07 -27.15
C ALA A 145 6.76 7.49 -27.51
N ASN A 146 7.03 7.38 -28.80
CA ASN A 146 8.36 7.10 -29.33
C ASN A 146 8.85 8.27 -30.16
N LEU A 147 10.13 8.60 -30.02
CA LEU A 147 10.91 9.35 -30.99
C LEU A 147 11.76 8.37 -31.79
N LYS A 148 11.53 8.29 -33.10
CA LYS A 148 12.26 7.40 -34.01
C LYS A 148 13.19 8.22 -34.88
N GLY A 149 14.46 7.90 -34.87
CA GLY A 149 15.46 8.52 -35.74
C GLY A 149 16.04 7.50 -36.72
N LEU A 150 15.88 7.76 -38.01
CA LEU A 150 16.61 7.09 -39.08
C LEU A 150 18.01 7.71 -39.16
N MET A 151 18.99 7.02 -38.59
CA MET A 151 20.39 7.48 -38.57
C MET A 151 21.04 7.37 -39.95
N GLY A 152 20.57 6.41 -40.74
CA GLY A 152 20.99 6.22 -42.12
C GLY A 152 20.16 5.13 -42.79
N GLN A 153 19.67 5.39 -43.99
CA GLN A 153 19.24 4.39 -44.95
C GLN A 153 20.13 4.48 -46.17
N ARG A 154 20.61 3.36 -46.70
CA ARG A 154 21.36 3.30 -47.94
C ARG A 154 20.64 2.39 -48.92
N LEU A 155 20.33 2.94 -50.09
CA LEU A 155 19.81 2.16 -51.21
C LEU A 155 20.92 2.01 -52.23
N THR A 156 21.13 0.76 -52.68
CA THR A 156 22.16 0.45 -53.67
C THR A 156 21.61 -0.45 -54.75
N ARG A 157 22.17 -0.33 -55.97
CA ARG A 157 21.82 -1.21 -57.11
C ARG A 157 20.33 -1.13 -57.50
N THR A 158 19.66 -0.03 -57.21
CA THR A 158 18.24 0.19 -57.56
C THR A 158 18.02 0.53 -59.04
N GLY A 159 19.10 0.75 -59.79
CA GLY A 159 19.07 1.34 -61.14
C GLY A 159 19.22 2.86 -61.13
N PHE A 160 19.23 3.48 -59.94
CA PHE A 160 19.60 4.88 -59.73
C PHE A 160 20.98 4.99 -59.07
N ILE A 161 21.45 6.23 -58.87
CA ILE A 161 22.68 6.51 -58.14
C ILE A 161 22.49 6.08 -56.68
N ASP A 162 23.42 5.26 -56.18
CA ASP A 162 23.49 4.87 -54.77
C ASP A 162 23.39 6.13 -53.89
N ARG A 163 22.36 6.18 -53.04
CA ARG A 163 22.04 7.34 -52.22
C ARG A 163 21.77 6.94 -50.77
N SER A 164 21.94 7.91 -49.88
CA SER A 164 21.70 7.75 -48.46
C SER A 164 20.66 8.73 -47.93
N ALA A 165 19.96 8.33 -46.88
CA ALA A 165 18.84 9.07 -46.33
C ALA A 165 18.89 9.11 -44.81
N SER A 166 18.36 10.19 -44.24
CA SER A 166 18.11 10.30 -42.80
C SER A 166 16.76 10.98 -42.56
N GLY A 167 16.23 10.84 -41.35
CA GLY A 167 14.92 11.36 -41.02
C GLY A 167 14.52 11.01 -39.61
N TRP A 168 13.38 11.52 -39.15
CA TRP A 168 12.83 11.16 -37.84
C TRP A 168 11.32 11.33 -37.82
N ASP A 169 10.67 10.61 -36.92
CA ASP A 169 9.23 10.63 -36.73
C ASP A 169 8.84 10.33 -35.27
N LEU A 170 7.55 10.44 -34.98
CA LEU A 170 6.97 10.15 -33.67
C LEU A 170 5.92 9.03 -33.78
N ASP A 171 5.84 8.21 -32.73
CA ASP A 171 4.71 7.33 -32.51
C ASP A 171 3.99 7.72 -31.22
N LEU A 172 2.68 7.47 -31.17
CA LEU A 172 1.87 7.53 -29.97
C LEU A 172 1.23 6.17 -29.71
N GLY A 173 1.09 5.83 -28.44
CA GLY A 173 0.58 4.55 -28.02
C GLY A 173 -0.37 4.66 -26.83
N PHE A 174 -1.38 3.82 -26.86
CA PHE A 174 -2.36 3.62 -25.80
C PHE A 174 -2.53 2.12 -25.59
N LEU A 175 -2.55 1.70 -24.33
CA LEU A 175 -2.83 0.32 -23.94
C LEU A 175 -3.74 0.32 -22.73
N TRP A 176 -4.85 -0.40 -22.81
CA TRP A 176 -5.80 -0.56 -21.71
C TRP A 176 -5.91 -2.03 -21.34
N LYS A 177 -5.49 -2.36 -20.12
CA LYS A 177 -5.78 -3.66 -19.49
C LYS A 177 -7.15 -3.53 -18.83
N GLY A 178 -8.18 -4.14 -19.39
CA GLY A 178 -9.52 -3.99 -18.82
C GLY A 178 -9.62 -4.73 -17.49
N ASP A 179 -9.53 -6.05 -17.60
CA ASP A 179 -9.39 -6.98 -16.49
C ASP A 179 -8.07 -7.74 -16.63
N ASP A 180 -7.88 -8.79 -15.85
CA ASP A 180 -6.66 -9.61 -15.91
C ASP A 180 -6.67 -10.59 -17.10
N TRP A 181 -7.76 -10.62 -17.88
CA TRP A 181 -7.94 -11.51 -19.03
C TRP A 181 -8.02 -10.82 -20.38
N TRP A 182 -8.15 -9.49 -20.48
CA TRP A 182 -8.21 -8.81 -21.78
C TRP A 182 -7.53 -7.46 -21.82
N THR A 183 -7.07 -7.12 -23.02
CA THR A 183 -6.32 -5.91 -23.30
C THR A 183 -6.71 -5.34 -24.65
N ALA A 184 -6.84 -4.01 -24.72
CA ALA A 184 -7.03 -3.27 -25.96
C ALA A 184 -5.85 -2.31 -26.18
N GLY A 185 -5.34 -2.27 -27.41
CA GLY A 185 -4.21 -1.44 -27.81
C GLY A 185 -4.54 -0.57 -29.01
N LEU A 186 -4.01 0.65 -29.00
CA LEU A 186 -4.01 1.57 -30.13
C LEU A 186 -2.59 2.10 -30.29
N SER A 187 -1.98 1.91 -31.45
CA SER A 187 -0.67 2.50 -31.78
C SER A 187 -0.79 3.33 -33.05
N MET A 188 -0.43 4.59 -32.97
CA MET A 188 -0.35 5.50 -34.12
C MET A 188 1.12 5.72 -34.41
N GLN A 189 1.61 5.16 -35.51
CA GLN A 189 3.01 5.22 -35.92
C GLN A 189 3.21 6.22 -37.04
N ASN A 190 4.35 6.91 -37.01
CA ASN A 190 4.74 7.95 -37.97
C ASN A 190 3.68 9.07 -38.07
N ILE A 191 3.39 9.71 -36.93
CA ILE A 191 2.29 10.68 -36.82
C ILE A 191 2.67 12.10 -37.27
N LEU A 192 3.95 12.39 -37.50
CA LEU A 192 4.34 13.72 -37.93
C LEU A 192 3.93 13.96 -39.39
N PRO A 193 3.25 15.09 -39.68
CA PRO A 193 3.08 15.53 -41.06
C PRO A 193 4.45 15.72 -41.73
N ALA A 194 4.51 15.45 -43.03
CA ALA A 194 5.76 15.62 -43.78
C ALA A 194 6.34 17.03 -43.62
N ARG A 195 7.63 17.10 -43.26
CA ARG A 195 8.41 18.33 -43.02
C ARG A 195 8.01 19.10 -41.76
N ALA A 196 7.09 18.60 -40.94
CA ALA A 196 6.72 19.23 -39.68
C ALA A 196 7.89 19.19 -38.71
N LEU A 197 8.34 20.36 -38.25
CA LEU A 197 9.51 20.50 -37.37
C LEU A 197 10.81 19.91 -37.96
N GLY A 198 10.88 19.71 -39.29
CA GLY A 198 11.98 19.00 -39.94
C GLY A 198 11.93 17.47 -39.76
N GLY A 199 10.80 16.92 -39.30
CA GLY A 199 10.50 15.48 -39.20
C GLY A 199 9.33 15.07 -40.09
N GLY A 200 8.91 13.81 -39.99
CA GLY A 200 7.83 13.24 -40.81
C GLY A 200 8.21 12.96 -42.26
N SER A 201 9.51 13.10 -42.59
CA SER A 201 10.03 12.88 -43.94
C SER A 201 11.43 12.25 -43.91
N ILE A 202 11.72 11.48 -44.96
CA ILE A 202 13.04 10.96 -45.29
C ILE A 202 13.71 11.96 -46.23
N LYS A 203 14.90 12.42 -45.86
CA LYS A 203 15.71 13.34 -46.65
C LYS A 203 16.86 12.60 -47.30
N TRP A 204 16.90 12.63 -48.63
CA TRP A 204 17.99 12.05 -49.42
C TRP A 204 19.17 13.01 -49.57
N ASP A 205 20.39 12.47 -49.52
CA ASP A 205 21.64 13.19 -49.72
C ASP A 205 21.84 13.66 -51.17
N ILE A 206 21.34 12.88 -52.13
CA ILE A 206 21.41 13.13 -53.56
C ILE A 206 20.01 13.41 -54.10
N GLY A 207 19.88 14.46 -54.92
CA GLY A 207 18.61 14.89 -55.51
C GLY A 207 17.82 15.88 -54.65
N GLY A 208 18.14 16.01 -53.35
CA GLY A 208 17.48 16.95 -52.44
C GLY A 208 15.99 16.65 -52.20
N GLU A 209 15.55 15.44 -52.55
CA GLU A 209 14.17 14.99 -52.40
C GLU A 209 13.87 14.72 -50.92
N GLU A 210 12.70 15.16 -50.48
CA GLU A 210 12.15 14.83 -49.17
C GLU A 210 10.82 14.10 -49.36
N GLU A 211 10.81 12.82 -49.00
CA GLU A 211 9.66 11.92 -49.11
C GLU A 211 8.95 11.82 -47.76
N GLY A 212 7.62 11.95 -47.73
CA GLY A 212 6.84 11.76 -46.51
C GLY A 212 6.88 10.31 -46.04
N ILE A 213 6.76 10.09 -44.73
CA ILE A 213 6.69 8.74 -44.16
C ILE A 213 5.20 8.36 -43.98
N PRO A 214 4.75 7.20 -44.46
CA PRO A 214 3.35 6.79 -44.30
C PRO A 214 3.02 6.53 -42.83
N SER A 215 1.95 7.17 -42.36
CA SER A 215 1.36 6.87 -41.05
C SER A 215 0.68 5.50 -41.05
N VAL A 216 0.79 4.78 -39.93
CA VAL A 216 0.10 3.50 -39.70
C VAL A 216 -0.61 3.56 -38.36
N THR A 217 -1.92 3.31 -38.35
CA THR A 217 -2.70 3.17 -37.11
C THR A 217 -3.04 1.71 -36.89
N LYS A 218 -2.64 1.17 -35.74
CA LYS A 218 -2.86 -0.21 -35.33
C LYS A 218 -3.93 -0.25 -34.26
N ILE A 219 -5.00 -1.00 -34.49
CA ILE A 219 -6.02 -1.30 -33.49
C ILE A 219 -5.89 -2.77 -33.15
N ALA A 220 -5.66 -3.08 -31.89
CA ALA A 220 -5.39 -4.44 -31.45
C ALA A 220 -6.18 -4.79 -30.18
N ALA A 221 -6.49 -6.06 -30.04
CA ALA A 221 -7.07 -6.63 -28.84
C ALA A 221 -6.41 -7.98 -28.56
N SER A 222 -6.21 -8.29 -27.29
CA SER A 222 -5.70 -9.58 -26.85
C SER A 222 -6.51 -10.09 -25.66
N ALA A 223 -6.63 -11.40 -25.56
CA ALA A 223 -7.37 -12.08 -24.53
C ALA A 223 -6.57 -13.27 -24.01
N ARG A 224 -6.33 -13.31 -22.70
CA ARG A 224 -5.83 -14.45 -21.95
C ARG A 224 -7.02 -15.33 -21.57
N VAL A 225 -7.34 -16.28 -22.45
CA VAL A 225 -8.54 -17.13 -22.36
C VAL A 225 -8.38 -18.22 -21.30
N ILE A 226 -7.17 -18.78 -21.18
CA ILE A 226 -6.78 -19.73 -20.14
C ILE A 226 -5.71 -19.07 -19.28
N GLY A 227 -5.77 -19.22 -17.95
CA GLY A 227 -4.78 -18.67 -17.03
C GLY A 227 -5.13 -18.83 -15.56
N ASP A 228 -4.70 -17.85 -14.75
CA ASP A 228 -4.94 -17.81 -13.31
C ASP A 228 -6.40 -17.45 -12.94
N ILE A 229 -6.68 -17.24 -11.65
CA ILE A 229 -8.03 -17.23 -11.06
C ILE A 229 -9.01 -16.22 -11.69
N ASP A 230 -8.47 -15.15 -12.27
CA ASP A 230 -9.24 -14.06 -12.88
C ASP A 230 -9.47 -14.22 -14.39
N THR A 231 -9.09 -15.38 -14.96
CA THR A 231 -9.29 -15.69 -16.38
C THR A 231 -10.58 -16.49 -16.62
N PRO A 232 -11.15 -16.46 -17.85
CA PRO A 232 -12.36 -17.19 -18.18
C PRO A 232 -12.26 -18.70 -17.95
N ILE A 233 -11.07 -19.28 -18.17
CA ILE A 233 -10.79 -20.70 -17.94
C ILE A 233 -9.57 -20.82 -17.02
N PHE A 234 -9.83 -21.11 -15.74
CA PHE A 234 -8.78 -21.32 -14.76
C PHE A 234 -7.99 -22.62 -15.01
N MET A 235 -6.68 -22.50 -15.20
CA MET A 235 -5.73 -23.62 -15.21
C MET A 235 -4.39 -23.19 -14.62
N GLU A 236 -4.07 -23.68 -13.43
CA GLU A 236 -2.83 -23.30 -12.75
C GLU A 236 -1.58 -23.65 -13.58
N GLY A 237 -0.71 -22.65 -13.79
CA GLY A 237 0.56 -22.82 -14.49
C GLY A 237 0.45 -23.02 -16.01
N ARG A 238 -0.73 -22.79 -16.59
CA ARG A 238 -0.98 -22.78 -18.04
C ARG A 238 -1.76 -21.54 -18.44
N GLU A 239 -1.47 -21.05 -19.63
CA GLU A 239 -1.90 -19.76 -20.14
C GLU A 239 -2.05 -19.86 -21.65
N LEU A 240 -3.21 -19.43 -22.15
CA LEU A 240 -3.48 -19.29 -23.57
C LEU A 240 -3.87 -17.85 -23.85
N VAL A 241 -3.03 -17.16 -24.61
CA VAL A 241 -3.28 -15.80 -25.10
C VAL A 241 -3.61 -15.86 -26.58
N ILE A 242 -4.65 -15.14 -26.97
CA ILE A 242 -5.03 -14.90 -28.36
C ILE A 242 -4.95 -13.40 -28.60
N SER A 243 -4.44 -12.98 -29.75
CA SER A 243 -4.26 -11.59 -30.12
C SER A 243 -4.70 -11.35 -31.56
N GLY A 244 -5.33 -10.21 -31.80
CA GLY A 244 -5.72 -9.75 -33.12
C GLY A 244 -5.38 -8.28 -33.31
N GLU A 245 -4.95 -7.93 -34.51
CA GLU A 245 -4.51 -6.57 -34.86
C GLU A 245 -4.93 -6.21 -36.29
N LEU A 246 -5.41 -4.99 -36.46
CA LEU A 246 -5.72 -4.36 -37.75
C LEU A 246 -4.81 -3.15 -37.95
N ASP A 247 -4.04 -3.18 -39.04
CA ASP A 247 -3.15 -2.10 -39.44
C ASP A 247 -3.83 -1.27 -40.55
N PHE A 248 -4.11 0.00 -40.25
CA PHE A 248 -4.68 0.96 -41.18
C PHE A 248 -3.61 1.93 -41.67
N SER A 249 -3.52 2.12 -42.98
CA SER A 249 -2.72 3.17 -43.60
C SER A 249 -3.51 3.78 -44.75
N LEU A 250 -3.36 5.07 -45.01
CA LEU A 250 -3.97 5.69 -46.19
C LEU A 250 -3.27 5.28 -47.49
N ALA A 251 -2.00 4.89 -47.42
CA ALA A 251 -1.18 4.54 -48.57
C ALA A 251 -1.22 3.04 -48.92
N LYS A 252 -1.63 2.18 -47.98
CA LYS A 252 -1.59 0.72 -48.13
C LYS A 252 -2.93 0.09 -47.73
N GLN A 253 -3.21 -1.11 -48.21
CA GLN A 253 -4.41 -1.86 -47.82
C GLN A 253 -4.39 -2.19 -46.32
N THR A 254 -5.56 -2.30 -45.71
CA THR A 254 -5.69 -2.75 -44.32
C THR A 254 -5.18 -4.17 -44.18
N LEU A 255 -4.29 -4.39 -43.21
CA LEU A 255 -3.71 -5.71 -42.93
C LEU A 255 -4.34 -6.30 -41.67
N LEU A 256 -4.66 -7.60 -41.72
CA LEU A 256 -5.11 -8.38 -40.58
C LEU A 256 -3.99 -9.26 -40.04
N ARG A 257 -3.83 -9.26 -38.72
CA ARG A 257 -2.88 -10.13 -38.01
C ARG A 257 -3.58 -10.83 -36.87
N LEU A 258 -3.28 -12.11 -36.72
CA LEU A 258 -3.83 -12.96 -35.67
C LEU A 258 -2.70 -13.79 -35.07
N GLY A 259 -2.71 -13.95 -33.75
CA GLY A 259 -1.67 -14.67 -33.03
C GLY A 259 -2.23 -15.44 -31.84
N GLY A 260 -1.57 -16.55 -31.51
CA GLY A 260 -1.80 -17.32 -30.30
C GLY A 260 -0.47 -17.65 -29.62
N GLU A 261 -0.45 -17.58 -28.30
CA GLU A 261 0.65 -17.99 -27.43
C GLU A 261 0.09 -18.96 -26.39
N TRP A 262 0.65 -20.16 -26.31
CA TRP A 262 0.29 -21.16 -25.32
C TRP A 262 1.52 -21.58 -24.54
N ASN A 263 1.44 -21.56 -23.21
CA ASN A 263 2.44 -22.21 -22.37
C ASN A 263 1.88 -23.51 -21.77
N PHE A 264 2.68 -24.57 -21.85
CA PHE A 264 2.34 -25.87 -21.26
C PHE A 264 3.01 -26.09 -19.90
N SER A 265 3.95 -25.20 -19.54
CA SER A 265 4.49 -24.98 -18.19
C SER A 265 4.78 -23.49 -18.01
N LYS A 266 5.19 -23.06 -16.80
CA LYS A 266 5.59 -21.66 -16.54
C LYS A 266 6.81 -21.17 -17.34
N GLU A 267 7.52 -22.07 -18.01
CA GLU A 267 8.80 -21.76 -18.66
C GLU A 267 8.75 -21.90 -20.19
N PHE A 268 7.90 -22.79 -20.72
CA PHE A 268 7.92 -23.10 -22.16
C PHE A 268 6.69 -22.58 -22.88
N TYR A 269 6.93 -21.86 -23.98
CA TYR A 269 5.92 -21.17 -24.79
C TYR A 269 5.96 -21.65 -26.23
N ILE A 270 4.80 -21.88 -26.82
CA ILE A 270 4.63 -22.13 -28.26
C ILE A 270 3.72 -21.03 -28.81
N ARG A 271 4.08 -20.52 -29.98
CA ARG A 271 3.40 -19.42 -30.63
C ARG A 271 3.12 -19.76 -32.08
N THR A 272 1.97 -19.33 -32.57
CA THR A 272 1.68 -19.35 -33.99
C THR A 272 0.81 -18.15 -34.34
N GLY A 273 0.89 -17.68 -35.58
CA GLY A 273 0.06 -16.58 -36.03
C GLY A 273 0.03 -16.42 -37.53
N ILE A 274 -1.04 -15.80 -38.01
CA ILE A 274 -1.21 -15.40 -39.39
C ILE A 274 -0.83 -13.93 -39.49
N MET A 275 0.13 -13.64 -40.35
CA MET A 275 0.66 -12.31 -40.57
C MET A 275 0.34 -11.85 -41.99
N GLN A 276 -0.50 -10.83 -42.13
CA GLN A 276 -0.62 -10.13 -43.41
C GLN A 276 0.39 -8.99 -43.51
N GLN A 277 1.01 -8.88 -44.68
CA GLN A 277 1.99 -7.87 -44.99
C GLN A 277 1.77 -7.30 -46.39
N SER A 278 2.09 -6.03 -46.57
CA SER A 278 2.11 -5.40 -47.89
C SER A 278 3.50 -5.54 -48.49
N GLY A 279 3.60 -6.25 -49.61
CA GLY A 279 4.82 -6.37 -50.42
C GLY A 279 4.66 -5.71 -51.79
N GLY A 280 5.67 -5.88 -52.65
CA GLY A 280 5.68 -5.30 -54.00
C GLY A 280 4.60 -5.85 -54.95
N GLN A 281 3.96 -6.98 -54.61
CA GLN A 281 2.87 -7.59 -55.40
C GLN A 281 1.49 -7.57 -54.71
N GLY A 282 1.31 -6.71 -53.70
CA GLY A 282 0.07 -6.60 -52.93
C GLY A 282 0.17 -7.20 -51.54
N VAL A 283 -0.95 -7.70 -51.00
CA VAL A 283 -1.01 -8.26 -49.65
C VAL A 283 -0.71 -9.76 -49.69
N SER A 284 0.33 -10.19 -48.97
CA SER A 284 0.62 -11.60 -48.70
C SER A 284 0.17 -11.99 -47.30
N SER A 285 -0.10 -13.27 -47.10
CA SER A 285 -0.43 -13.83 -45.79
C SER A 285 0.49 -15.01 -45.50
N ASP A 286 1.17 -14.97 -44.36
CA ASP A 286 2.10 -16.00 -43.94
C ASP A 286 1.74 -16.57 -42.58
N LEU A 287 1.99 -17.87 -42.44
CA LEU A 287 1.93 -18.55 -41.16
C LEU A 287 3.31 -18.50 -40.48
N ASN A 288 3.31 -17.97 -39.26
CA ASN A 288 4.48 -17.84 -38.41
C ASN A 288 4.39 -18.83 -37.26
N PHE A 289 5.56 -19.27 -36.81
CA PHE A 289 5.73 -20.17 -35.68
C PHE A 289 6.82 -19.60 -34.79
N GLY A 290 6.65 -19.78 -33.48
CA GLY A 290 7.66 -19.44 -32.50
C GLY A 290 7.65 -20.40 -31.33
N VAL A 291 8.81 -20.52 -30.69
CA VAL A 291 8.99 -21.24 -29.43
C VAL A 291 9.78 -20.37 -28.47
N GLY A 292 9.51 -20.51 -27.19
CA GLY A 292 10.14 -19.72 -26.14
C GLY A 292 10.46 -20.56 -24.93
N TYR A 293 11.61 -20.25 -24.32
CA TYR A 293 11.96 -20.71 -22.99
C TYR A 293 12.24 -19.48 -22.12
N LEU A 294 11.51 -19.34 -21.02
CA LEU A 294 11.54 -18.18 -20.14
C LEU A 294 11.75 -18.64 -18.69
N THR A 295 12.67 -17.98 -18.01
CA THR A 295 12.92 -18.11 -16.57
C THR A 295 12.71 -16.75 -15.92
N GLU A 296 12.83 -16.67 -14.59
CA GLU A 296 12.70 -15.39 -13.88
C GLU A 296 13.70 -14.31 -14.33
N LYS A 297 14.88 -14.71 -14.83
CA LYS A 297 15.98 -13.78 -15.18
C LYS A 297 16.31 -13.74 -16.66
N TRP A 298 16.11 -14.84 -17.36
CA TRP A 298 16.55 -15.01 -18.74
C TRP A 298 15.45 -15.62 -19.59
N GLY A 299 15.42 -15.26 -20.86
CA GLY A 299 14.59 -15.93 -21.85
C GLY A 299 15.33 -16.11 -23.16
N ILE A 300 14.93 -17.12 -23.92
CA ILE A 300 15.36 -17.35 -25.28
C ILE A 300 14.10 -17.64 -26.09
N ASP A 301 13.85 -16.85 -27.11
CA ASP A 301 12.78 -17.05 -28.05
C ASP A 301 13.34 -17.28 -29.46
N PHE A 302 12.67 -18.13 -30.22
CA PHE A 302 12.94 -18.38 -31.61
C PHE A 302 11.66 -18.21 -32.41
N ALA A 303 11.72 -17.58 -33.59
CA ALA A 303 10.57 -17.50 -34.49
C ALA A 303 10.97 -17.49 -35.96
N THR A 304 10.04 -17.91 -36.82
CA THR A 304 10.20 -17.80 -38.27
C THR A 304 9.30 -16.70 -38.82
N TYR A 305 9.81 -15.95 -39.78
CA TYR A 305 9.16 -14.80 -40.40
C TYR A 305 9.45 -14.77 -41.90
N ARG A 306 8.50 -14.36 -42.74
CA ARG A 306 8.78 -14.11 -44.16
C ARG A 306 8.97 -12.62 -44.37
N GLU A 307 10.08 -12.22 -44.98
CA GLU A 307 10.31 -10.83 -45.32
C GLU A 307 9.54 -10.47 -46.61
N PRO A 308 8.80 -9.34 -46.64
CA PRO A 308 7.87 -9.01 -47.71
C PRO A 308 8.51 -8.47 -49.01
N ALA A 309 9.69 -7.84 -48.95
CA ALA A 309 10.40 -7.34 -50.13
C ALA A 309 11.08 -8.47 -50.94
N MET A 310 11.65 -9.47 -50.28
CA MET A 310 12.32 -10.62 -50.92
C MET A 310 11.41 -11.86 -51.01
N GLY A 311 10.41 -11.99 -50.14
CA GLY A 311 9.61 -13.21 -50.00
C GLY A 311 10.36 -14.38 -49.33
N ALA A 312 11.57 -14.15 -48.83
CA ALA A 312 12.40 -15.16 -48.17
C ALA A 312 12.02 -15.37 -46.70
N ARG A 313 12.16 -16.59 -46.18
CA ARG A 313 11.87 -16.92 -44.79
C ARG A 313 13.13 -16.81 -43.93
N TYR A 314 13.09 -15.95 -42.92
CA TYR A 314 14.12 -15.76 -41.91
C TYR A 314 13.78 -16.44 -40.60
N SER A 315 14.83 -16.73 -39.83
CA SER A 315 14.74 -17.16 -38.44
C SER A 315 15.26 -16.06 -37.53
N TYR A 316 14.50 -15.72 -36.50
CA TYR A 316 14.89 -14.78 -35.46
C TYR A 316 15.23 -15.56 -34.20
N LEU A 317 16.33 -15.19 -33.56
CA LEU A 317 16.68 -15.58 -32.20
C LEU A 317 16.65 -14.33 -31.34
N SER A 318 15.87 -14.35 -30.26
CA SER A 318 15.84 -13.28 -29.26
C SER A 318 16.34 -13.81 -27.93
N VAL A 319 17.36 -13.16 -27.37
CA VAL A 319 17.81 -13.40 -26.00
C VAL A 319 17.26 -12.27 -25.13
N LEU A 320 16.58 -12.65 -24.05
CA LEU A 320 15.91 -11.76 -23.12
C LEU A 320 16.61 -11.79 -21.76
N TYR A 321 16.73 -10.62 -21.13
CA TYR A 321 17.24 -10.49 -19.77
C TYR A 321 16.31 -9.62 -18.93
N PHE A 322 15.90 -10.14 -17.78
CA PHE A 322 15.02 -9.52 -16.81
C PHE A 322 15.77 -9.36 -15.48
N PRO A 323 16.42 -8.22 -15.24
CA PRO A 323 17.06 -7.99 -13.96
C PRO A 323 16.03 -7.85 -12.85
N GLN A 324 16.34 -8.46 -11.70
CA GLN A 324 15.47 -8.44 -10.52
C GLN A 324 15.43 -7.07 -9.86
N ASP A 325 16.55 -6.35 -9.83
CA ASP A 325 16.68 -5.00 -9.24
C ASP A 325 17.06 -3.96 -10.31
N TRP A 326 16.07 -3.46 -11.06
CA TRP A 326 16.30 -2.39 -12.04
C TRP A 326 15.34 -1.22 -11.82
N ILE A 327 15.62 -0.45 -10.77
CA ILE A 327 14.98 0.84 -10.47
C ILE A 327 16.09 1.86 -10.12
N VAL A 328 16.33 2.82 -11.00
CA VAL A 328 17.36 3.88 -11.07
C VAL A 328 16.91 5.03 -10.19
N PHE A 329 15.63 5.39 -10.26
CA PHE A 329 14.99 6.14 -9.19
C PHE A 329 14.53 5.15 -8.13
N ARG A 330 15.50 4.48 -7.48
CA ARG A 330 15.25 3.98 -6.12
C ARG A 330 14.65 5.17 -5.41
N ARG A 331 13.38 5.06 -4.99
CA ARG A 331 12.62 6.08 -4.29
C ARG A 331 13.61 7.04 -3.63
N LEU A 332 13.86 8.20 -4.25
CA LEU A 332 14.35 9.32 -3.47
C LEU A 332 13.14 9.58 -2.62
N SER A 333 13.12 8.91 -1.47
CA SER A 333 12.18 9.15 -0.41
C SER A 333 12.49 10.57 0.02
N PHE A 334 11.99 11.55 -0.76
CA PHE A 334 11.15 12.52 -0.11
C PHE A 334 10.20 11.66 0.68
N ASN A 335 10.42 11.64 1.99
CA ASN A 335 9.34 11.46 2.92
C ASN A 335 8.24 12.43 2.42
N GLN A 336 7.35 11.96 1.53
CA GLN A 336 5.94 12.15 1.82
C GLN A 336 5.88 11.71 3.26
N PRO A 337 5.60 12.61 4.22
CA PRO A 337 5.59 12.21 5.60
C PRO A 337 4.62 11.04 5.65
N SER A 338 5.17 9.81 5.73
CA SER A 338 4.47 8.64 6.20
C SER A 338 3.75 9.20 7.39
N MET A 339 2.42 9.25 7.33
CA MET A 339 1.64 9.92 8.36
C MET A 339 2.23 9.46 9.67
N ILE A 340 2.94 10.36 10.36
CA ILE A 340 3.79 9.95 11.47
C ILE A 340 2.80 9.38 12.46
N LEU A 341 2.80 8.06 12.63
CA LEU A 341 1.75 7.39 13.40
C LEU A 341 1.80 7.88 14.86
N GLU A 342 2.93 8.41 15.31
CA GLU A 342 3.08 9.17 16.56
C GLU A 342 2.12 10.37 16.67
N GLU A 343 1.74 10.98 15.54
CA GLU A 343 0.83 12.13 15.42
C GLU A 343 -0.48 11.80 14.70
N ALA A 344 -0.86 10.52 14.61
CA ALA A 344 -2.10 10.11 13.94
C ALA A 344 -3.34 10.58 14.72
N ILE A 345 -3.26 10.64 16.04
CA ILE A 345 -4.28 11.20 16.93
C ILE A 345 -3.93 12.66 17.21
N GLU A 346 -4.70 13.59 16.67
CA GLU A 346 -4.46 15.03 16.80
C GLU A 346 -4.89 15.55 18.17
N GLN A 347 -5.99 15.00 18.69
CA GLN A 347 -6.55 15.37 19.99
C GLN A 347 -7.17 14.14 20.63
N ILE A 348 -7.03 14.00 21.95
CA ILE A 348 -7.67 12.94 22.72
C ILE A 348 -8.06 13.45 24.11
N SER A 349 -9.22 13.01 24.60
CA SER A 349 -9.75 13.38 25.92
C SER A 349 -8.99 12.75 27.10
N LEU A 350 -8.11 11.77 26.83
CA LEU A 350 -7.43 11.00 27.86
C LEU A 350 -6.14 11.67 28.33
N VAL A 351 -6.02 11.79 29.66
CA VAL A 351 -4.79 12.20 30.35
C VAL A 351 -4.17 10.98 31.01
N ASN A 352 -2.84 10.85 30.93
CA ASN A 352 -2.15 9.74 31.58
C ASN A 352 -2.20 9.89 33.11
N ASN A 353 -2.44 8.79 33.83
CA ASN A 353 -2.70 8.76 35.28
C ASN A 353 -3.98 9.53 35.70
N ALA A 354 -5.01 9.55 34.84
CA ALA A 354 -6.31 10.14 35.19
C ALA A 354 -6.94 9.42 36.40
N VAL A 355 -7.66 10.19 37.24
CA VAL A 355 -8.42 9.68 38.38
C VAL A 355 -9.89 10.00 38.15
N THR A 356 -10.77 9.01 38.30
CA THR A 356 -12.22 9.19 38.18
C THR A 356 -12.97 8.37 39.24
N TYR A 357 -14.20 8.77 39.52
CA TYR A 357 -15.14 8.00 40.33
C TYR A 357 -16.18 7.25 39.48
N ASP A 358 -16.28 7.61 38.20
CA ASP A 358 -17.28 7.06 37.29
C ASP A 358 -16.97 5.62 36.87
N GLU A 359 -18.03 4.87 36.61
CA GLU A 359 -17.93 3.46 36.20
C GLU A 359 -17.54 3.28 34.74
N LYS A 360 -17.57 4.36 33.97
CA LYS A 360 -17.27 4.40 32.54
C LYS A 360 -16.60 5.73 32.21
N ILE A 361 -15.71 5.72 31.22
CA ILE A 361 -15.07 6.92 30.69
C ILE A 361 -15.39 7.07 29.21
N GLU A 362 -15.79 8.27 28.82
CA GLU A 362 -15.96 8.61 27.41
C GLU A 362 -14.61 9.01 26.82
N VAL A 363 -14.16 8.26 25.81
CA VAL A 363 -12.93 8.52 25.08
C VAL A 363 -13.30 9.11 23.73
N PHE A 364 -12.88 10.35 23.49
CA PHE A 364 -13.16 11.06 22.25
C PHE A 364 -11.94 11.86 21.80
N GLY A 365 -11.92 12.19 20.52
CA GLY A 365 -10.77 12.87 19.92
C GLY A 365 -10.95 13.17 18.44
N LYS A 366 -9.86 13.64 17.82
CA LYS A 366 -9.73 13.84 16.38
C LYS A 366 -8.57 13.01 15.85
N VAL A 367 -8.77 12.45 14.67
CA VAL A 367 -7.78 11.61 13.99
C VAL A 367 -7.54 12.13 12.58
N LYS A 368 -6.35 11.88 12.04
CA LYS A 368 -6.05 12.21 10.65
C LYS A 368 -6.87 11.34 9.67
N PRO A 369 -7.16 11.83 8.45
CA PRO A 369 -7.97 11.11 7.47
C PRO A 369 -7.38 9.75 7.09
N GLY A 370 -8.23 8.71 7.02
CA GLY A 370 -7.84 7.36 6.60
C GLY A 370 -7.29 6.45 7.70
N VAL A 371 -7.19 6.94 8.94
CA VAL A 371 -6.75 6.16 10.09
C VAL A 371 -7.96 5.53 10.80
N ASP A 372 -7.88 4.24 11.09
CA ASP A 372 -8.82 3.55 11.97
C ASP A 372 -8.36 3.63 13.42
N VAL A 373 -9.29 3.90 14.34
CA VAL A 373 -9.01 3.97 15.79
C VAL A 373 -9.68 2.81 16.52
N TYR A 374 -8.90 2.11 17.34
CA TYR A 374 -9.35 1.03 18.22
C TYR A 374 -9.06 1.39 19.67
N ILE A 375 -10.00 1.11 20.57
CA ILE A 375 -9.87 1.41 22.00
C ILE A 375 -10.24 0.14 22.77
N ASN A 376 -9.26 -0.45 23.47
CA ASN A 376 -9.37 -1.79 24.08
C ASN A 376 -9.93 -2.82 23.08
N ASP A 377 -9.34 -2.87 21.89
CA ASP A 377 -9.71 -3.73 20.76
C ASP A 377 -11.10 -3.46 20.13
N LEU A 378 -11.85 -2.47 20.62
CA LEU A 378 -13.12 -2.04 20.01
C LEU A 378 -12.89 -0.92 19.00
N ARG A 379 -13.35 -1.09 17.75
CA ARG A 379 -13.27 -0.06 16.71
C ARG A 379 -14.17 1.13 17.08
N ALA A 380 -13.59 2.33 17.17
CA ALA A 380 -14.34 3.56 17.40
C ALA A 380 -15.03 4.01 16.10
N ALA A 381 -16.26 4.54 16.21
CA ALA A 381 -16.94 5.16 15.09
C ALA A 381 -16.31 6.53 14.79
N ILE A 382 -15.97 6.77 13.53
CA ILE A 382 -15.35 8.02 13.05
C ILE A 382 -16.39 8.79 12.23
N GLY A 383 -16.67 10.03 12.61
CA GLY A 383 -17.58 10.94 11.90
C GLY A 383 -16.98 11.51 10.61
N SER A 384 -17.81 12.16 9.79
CA SER A 384 -17.36 12.81 8.56
C SER A 384 -16.38 13.97 8.78
N ASP A 385 -16.29 14.48 10.00
CA ASP A 385 -15.35 15.51 10.45
C ASP A 385 -14.07 14.93 11.07
N TYR A 386 -13.89 13.60 10.99
CA TYR A 386 -12.80 12.84 11.59
C TYR A 386 -12.74 12.88 13.12
N SER A 387 -13.86 13.23 13.77
CA SER A 387 -14.01 13.03 15.20
C SER A 387 -14.35 11.57 15.51
N PHE A 388 -13.85 11.05 16.63
CA PHE A 388 -14.24 9.72 17.13
C PHE A 388 -14.72 9.81 18.57
N LYS A 389 -15.63 8.90 18.94
CA LYS A 389 -16.12 8.74 20.32
C LYS A 389 -16.38 7.27 20.63
N THR A 390 -16.00 6.85 21.82
CA THR A 390 -16.35 5.53 22.38
C THR A 390 -16.50 5.62 23.91
N VAL A 391 -17.09 4.59 24.50
CA VAL A 391 -17.28 4.49 25.95
C VAL A 391 -16.56 3.24 26.45
N VAL A 392 -15.66 3.42 27.43
CA VAL A 392 -14.89 2.34 28.02
C VAL A 392 -15.38 2.08 29.44
N PRO A 393 -15.85 0.87 29.78
CA PRO A 393 -16.20 0.52 31.15
C PRO A 393 -14.93 0.43 32.02
N LEU A 394 -15.02 0.87 33.28
CA LEU A 394 -13.92 0.90 34.24
C LEU A 394 -14.23 0.05 35.47
N HIS A 395 -13.32 -0.84 35.81
CA HIS A 395 -13.34 -1.58 37.06
C HIS A 395 -12.78 -0.73 38.21
N LEU A 396 -13.13 -1.02 39.46
CA LEU A 396 -12.48 -0.39 40.60
C LEU A 396 -10.97 -0.64 40.57
N LYS A 397 -10.17 0.31 41.07
CA LYS A 397 -8.69 0.30 41.05
C LYS A 397 -8.14 0.69 39.67
N LYS A 398 -6.98 0.12 39.29
CA LYS A 398 -6.21 0.53 38.10
C LYS A 398 -6.82 -0.10 36.86
N ASN A 399 -7.13 0.73 35.87
CA ASN A 399 -7.54 0.34 34.54
C ASN A 399 -6.49 0.77 33.53
N LEU A 400 -6.37 0.00 32.45
CA LEU A 400 -5.54 0.34 31.31
C LEU A 400 -6.46 0.58 30.11
N VAL A 401 -6.41 1.81 29.58
CA VAL A 401 -7.09 2.16 28.33
C VAL A 401 -6.03 2.20 27.23
N VAL A 402 -6.13 1.26 26.29
CA VAL A 402 -5.22 1.10 25.18
C VAL A 402 -5.89 1.69 23.95
N VAL A 403 -5.27 2.71 23.37
CA VAL A 403 -5.72 3.36 22.14
C VAL A 403 -4.77 2.97 21.03
N GLU A 404 -5.28 2.45 19.93
CA GLU A 404 -4.50 2.00 18.78
C GLU A 404 -4.98 2.69 17.51
N ALA A 405 -4.05 3.31 16.78
CA ALA A 405 -4.27 3.83 15.44
C ALA A 405 -3.73 2.83 14.43
N ARG A 406 -4.52 2.47 13.42
CA ARG A 406 -4.14 1.61 12.30
C ARG A 406 -4.25 2.36 10.99
N TYR A 407 -3.22 2.25 10.16
CA TYR A 407 -3.19 2.81 8.81
C TYR A 407 -2.43 1.83 7.92
N GLU A 408 -3.10 1.31 6.88
CA GLU A 408 -2.57 0.26 6.00
C GLU A 408 -2.03 -0.96 6.80
N SER A 409 -0.74 -1.29 6.68
CA SER A 409 -0.09 -2.39 7.39
C SER A 409 0.58 -1.98 8.71
N GLU A 410 0.54 -0.69 9.08
CA GLU A 410 1.22 -0.16 10.26
C GLU A 410 0.23 0.16 11.39
N LYS A 411 0.70 0.05 12.64
CA LYS A 411 -0.09 0.36 13.83
C LYS A 411 0.75 1.04 14.91
N LYS A 412 0.10 1.91 15.67
CA LYS A 412 0.68 2.57 16.84
C LYS A 412 -0.26 2.53 18.02
N THR A 413 0.30 2.30 19.20
CA THR A 413 -0.46 2.09 20.43
C THR A 413 -0.04 3.10 21.51
N TRP A 414 -1.02 3.73 22.14
CA TRP A 414 -0.87 4.56 23.34
C TRP A 414 -1.57 3.89 24.53
N LYS A 415 -0.95 3.95 25.70
CA LYS A 415 -1.44 3.32 26.92
C LYS A 415 -1.71 4.38 27.98
N TYR A 416 -2.97 4.53 28.39
CA TYR A 416 -3.40 5.47 29.40
C TYR A 416 -3.79 4.71 30.67
N LYS A 417 -3.16 5.08 31.79
CA LYS A 417 -3.53 4.54 33.10
C LYS A 417 -4.66 5.38 33.68
N VAL A 418 -5.76 4.73 34.04
CA VAL A 418 -6.91 5.38 34.68
C VAL A 418 -7.18 4.70 36.02
N LEU A 419 -7.13 5.46 37.10
CA LEU A 419 -7.47 4.99 38.44
C LEU A 419 -8.95 5.31 38.72
N ARG A 420 -9.78 4.27 38.83
CA ARG A 420 -11.15 4.44 39.33
C ARG A 420 -11.13 4.30 40.85
N LYS A 421 -11.44 5.39 41.56
CA LYS A 421 -11.63 5.41 43.01
C LYS A 421 -13.11 5.14 43.34
N LYS A 422 -13.36 4.54 44.51
CA LYS A 422 -14.70 4.47 45.09
C LYS A 422 -14.95 5.78 45.83
N LYS A 423 -16.05 6.48 45.50
CA LYS A 423 -16.46 7.71 46.16
C LYS A 423 -16.94 7.39 47.57
N VAL A 424 -16.55 8.21 48.54
CA VAL A 424 -16.97 8.09 49.94
C VAL A 424 -17.59 9.41 50.38
N GLU A 425 -18.73 9.34 51.07
CA GLU A 425 -19.33 10.50 51.74
C GLU A 425 -18.92 10.47 53.22
N LEU A 426 -18.38 11.59 53.70
CA LEU A 426 -17.98 11.75 55.11
C LEU A 426 -19.02 12.57 55.85
N ALA A 427 -19.41 12.09 57.03
CA ALA A 427 -20.34 12.82 57.90
C ALA A 427 -19.77 14.17 58.37
N GLU A 428 -18.45 14.22 58.63
CA GLU A 428 -17.76 15.42 59.08
C GLU A 428 -17.63 16.48 57.96
N GLU A 429 -17.55 16.05 56.70
CA GLU A 429 -17.52 16.98 55.55
C GLU A 429 -18.87 17.68 55.37
N LYS A 430 -19.99 16.94 55.48
CA LYS A 430 -21.33 17.52 55.42
C LYS A 430 -21.54 18.56 56.53
N LYS A 431 -21.18 18.21 57.77
CA LYS A 431 -21.27 19.11 58.92
C LYS A 431 -20.45 20.39 58.74
N VAL A 432 -19.21 20.29 58.28
CA VAL A 432 -18.35 21.48 58.10
C VAL A 432 -18.83 22.37 56.96
N LYS A 433 -19.42 21.80 55.89
CA LYS A 433 -20.04 22.59 54.82
C LYS A 433 -21.27 23.36 55.30
N GLU A 434 -22.13 22.73 56.08
CA GLU A 434 -23.27 23.39 56.74
C GLU A 434 -22.80 24.51 57.69
N GLU A 435 -21.76 24.25 58.50
CA GLU A 435 -21.14 25.26 59.38
C GLU A 435 -20.56 26.45 58.57
N LEU A 436 -19.97 26.20 57.40
CA LEU A 436 -19.37 27.21 56.53
C LEU A 436 -20.43 28.12 55.88
N GLU A 437 -21.58 27.56 55.48
CA GLU A 437 -22.69 28.31 54.89
C GLU A 437 -23.35 29.27 55.88
N HIS A 438 -23.36 28.91 57.17
CA HIS A 438 -23.93 29.71 58.26
C HIS A 438 -22.92 30.66 58.93
N ALA A 439 -21.63 30.62 58.57
CA ALA A 439 -20.61 31.47 59.15
C ALA A 439 -20.76 32.94 58.74
N VAL A 440 -20.81 33.85 59.71
CA VAL A 440 -21.03 35.30 59.48
C VAL A 440 -19.73 36.10 59.52
N THR A 441 -18.76 35.72 60.35
CA THR A 441 -17.49 36.45 60.51
C THR A 441 -16.38 35.93 59.57
N SER A 442 -15.41 36.79 59.23
CA SER A 442 -14.25 36.42 58.40
C SER A 442 -13.27 35.48 59.11
N GLU A 443 -13.20 35.54 60.44
CA GLU A 443 -12.35 34.68 61.26
C GLU A 443 -12.87 33.23 61.26
N ASP A 444 -14.17 33.05 61.54
CA ASP A 444 -14.82 31.73 61.58
C ASP A 444 -14.74 31.02 60.22
N LYS A 445 -14.94 31.77 59.12
CA LYS A 445 -14.80 31.25 57.75
C LYS A 445 -13.39 30.73 57.48
N LYS A 446 -12.36 31.41 57.98
CA LYS A 446 -10.97 31.01 57.78
C LYS A 446 -10.65 29.73 58.56
N THR A 447 -11.09 29.64 59.81
CA THR A 447 -10.89 28.45 60.66
C THR A 447 -11.64 27.22 60.11
N LEU A 448 -12.88 27.41 59.65
CA LEU A 448 -13.67 26.34 59.04
C LEU A 448 -13.10 25.88 57.69
N ALA A 449 -12.56 26.79 56.87
CA ALA A 449 -11.86 26.44 55.63
C ALA A 449 -10.57 25.63 55.89
N GLU A 450 -9.81 25.94 56.94
CA GLU A 450 -8.65 25.13 57.35
C GLU A 450 -9.08 23.74 57.84
N LYS A 451 -10.18 23.64 58.60
CA LYS A 451 -10.78 22.38 59.05
C LYS A 451 -11.28 21.53 57.88
N GLU A 452 -11.97 22.14 56.90
CA GLU A 452 -12.43 21.47 55.67
C GLU A 452 -11.25 20.90 54.88
N LYS A 453 -10.14 21.64 54.78
CA LYS A 453 -8.94 21.19 54.07
C LYS A 453 -8.30 19.95 54.72
N GLU A 454 -8.24 19.89 56.05
CA GLU A 454 -7.73 18.71 56.76
C GLU A 454 -8.69 17.50 56.64
N ILE A 455 -10.00 17.73 56.66
CA ILE A 455 -11.00 16.68 56.38
C ILE A 455 -10.81 16.15 54.96
N LEU A 456 -10.66 17.01 53.96
CA LEU A 456 -10.49 16.61 52.57
C LEU A 456 -9.19 15.81 52.35
N LYS A 457 -8.10 16.18 53.03
CA LYS A 457 -6.84 15.44 53.01
C LYS A 457 -6.97 14.05 53.63
N THR A 458 -7.78 13.92 54.68
CA THR A 458 -8.04 12.64 55.34
C THR A 458 -8.99 11.78 54.51
N LYS A 459 -10.01 12.38 53.91
CA LYS A 459 -10.93 11.76 52.94
C LYS A 459 -10.19 11.03 51.83
N GLU A 460 -9.19 11.67 51.23
CA GLU A 460 -8.42 11.06 50.14
C GLU A 460 -7.73 9.75 50.57
N LYS A 461 -7.24 9.68 51.82
CA LYS A 461 -6.64 8.47 52.39
C LYS A 461 -7.69 7.39 52.61
N VAL A 462 -8.84 7.75 53.16
CA VAL A 462 -9.97 6.83 53.37
C VAL A 462 -10.46 6.27 52.04
N GLU A 463 -10.71 7.11 51.04
CA GLU A 463 -11.12 6.68 49.69
C GLU A 463 -10.09 5.73 49.06
N THR A 464 -8.81 5.93 49.31
CA THR A 464 -7.75 5.02 48.84
C THR A 464 -7.89 3.64 49.49
N LEU A 465 -8.06 3.58 50.80
CA LEU A 465 -8.26 2.32 51.54
C LEU A 465 -9.56 1.61 51.13
N VAL A 466 -10.63 2.37 50.91
CA VAL A 466 -11.91 1.85 50.41
C VAL A 466 -11.77 1.33 48.98
N THR A 467 -11.07 2.06 48.11
CA THR A 467 -10.79 1.63 46.73
C THR A 467 -9.95 0.36 46.68
N MET A 468 -9.01 0.20 47.63
CA MET A 468 -8.21 -1.02 47.77
C MET A 468 -9.03 -2.22 48.28
N GLY A 469 -10.20 -1.97 48.88
CA GLY A 469 -11.06 -2.97 49.53
C GLY A 469 -10.64 -3.28 50.96
N VAL A 470 -9.77 -2.46 51.57
CA VAL A 470 -9.34 -2.61 52.97
C VAL A 470 -10.48 -2.25 53.90
N ILE A 471 -11.11 -1.10 53.64
CA ILE A 471 -12.29 -0.62 54.36
C ILE A 471 -13.51 -0.89 53.48
N GLU A 472 -14.52 -1.54 54.05
CA GLU A 472 -15.81 -1.71 53.40
C GLU A 472 -16.78 -0.67 53.96
N VAL A 473 -17.35 0.13 53.06
CA VAL A 473 -18.38 1.12 53.40
C VAL A 473 -19.64 0.72 52.64
N SER A 474 -20.75 0.60 53.37
CA SER A 474 -22.07 0.33 52.82
C SER A 474 -22.49 1.48 51.88
N PRO A 475 -23.17 1.19 50.75
CA PRO A 475 -23.53 2.22 49.76
C PRO A 475 -24.37 3.38 50.30
N GLU A 476 -25.10 3.16 51.40
CA GLU A 476 -26.09 4.10 51.96
C GLU A 476 -25.64 4.77 53.27
N ALA A 477 -24.44 4.44 53.77
CA ALA A 477 -23.96 4.94 55.07
C ALA A 477 -22.81 5.93 54.90
N ASP A 478 -22.90 7.07 55.60
CA ASP A 478 -21.79 8.01 55.73
C ASP A 478 -20.66 7.37 56.54
N PHE A 479 -19.42 7.49 56.07
CA PHE A 479 -18.25 7.07 56.84
C PHE A 479 -17.93 8.15 57.87
N ALA A 480 -17.94 7.79 59.16
CA ALA A 480 -17.56 8.67 60.26
C ALA A 480 -16.15 8.33 60.72
N MET A 481 -15.24 9.31 60.65
CA MET A 481 -13.84 9.14 61.05
C MET A 481 -13.67 9.00 62.56
N ASP A 482 -14.57 9.62 63.33
CA ASP A 482 -14.53 9.62 64.80
C ASP A 482 -15.25 8.40 65.42
N ALA A 483 -15.80 7.51 64.59
CA ALA A 483 -16.33 6.24 65.08
C ALA A 483 -15.20 5.37 65.64
N GLY A 484 -15.38 4.83 66.85
CA GLY A 484 -14.43 3.89 67.43
C GLY A 484 -14.30 2.63 66.56
N ILE A 485 -13.08 2.15 66.37
CA ILE A 485 -12.79 0.94 65.57
C ILE A 485 -12.76 -0.27 66.51
N THR A 486 -13.48 -1.34 66.17
CA THR A 486 -13.43 -2.61 66.90
C THR A 486 -12.16 -3.40 66.60
N ARG A 487 -11.76 -4.29 67.51
CA ARG A 487 -10.60 -5.17 67.31
C ARG A 487 -10.74 -6.07 66.09
N GLY A 488 -11.97 -6.53 65.82
CA GLY A 488 -12.31 -7.36 64.66
C GLY A 488 -12.19 -6.61 63.33
N GLU A 489 -12.65 -5.36 63.27
CA GLU A 489 -12.48 -4.50 62.09
C GLU A 489 -11.00 -4.21 61.84
N LEU A 490 -10.25 -3.85 62.89
CA LEU A 490 -8.82 -3.60 62.77
C LEU A 490 -8.06 -4.84 62.28
N ALA A 491 -8.39 -6.03 62.81
CA ALA A 491 -7.80 -7.29 62.34
C ALA A 491 -8.08 -7.52 60.84
N THR A 492 -9.31 -7.26 60.41
CA THR A 492 -9.72 -7.40 59.01
C THR A 492 -8.96 -6.44 58.10
N TRP A 493 -8.87 -5.16 58.47
CA TRP A 493 -8.17 -4.14 57.69
C TRP A 493 -6.67 -4.45 57.57
N LEU A 494 -6.01 -4.87 58.65
CA LEU A 494 -4.58 -5.20 58.63
C LEU A 494 -4.27 -6.38 57.69
N VAL A 495 -5.10 -7.41 57.73
CA VAL A 495 -4.92 -8.58 56.85
C VAL A 495 -5.21 -8.23 55.39
N LYS A 496 -6.32 -7.53 55.12
CA LYS A 496 -6.64 -7.06 53.75
C LYS A 496 -5.57 -6.11 53.20
N ALA A 497 -5.01 -5.23 54.03
CA ALA A 497 -3.93 -4.32 53.64
C ALA A 497 -2.59 -5.04 53.38
N SER A 498 -2.28 -6.10 54.13
CA SER A 498 -1.07 -6.91 53.91
C SER A 498 -1.17 -7.86 52.71
N GLY A 499 -2.38 -8.15 52.22
CA GLY A 499 -2.61 -9.11 51.14
C GLY A 499 -2.32 -10.57 51.52
N ALA A 500 -2.26 -10.87 52.82
CA ALA A 500 -2.00 -12.22 53.31
C ALA A 500 -3.14 -13.18 52.92
N PRO A 501 -2.82 -14.43 52.51
CA PRO A 501 -3.83 -15.42 52.18
C PRO A 501 -4.64 -15.81 53.43
N LEU A 502 -5.95 -15.98 53.28
CA LEU A 502 -6.83 -16.41 54.36
C LEU A 502 -6.80 -17.95 54.48
N PRO A 503 -6.43 -18.51 55.64
CA PRO A 503 -6.44 -19.95 55.83
C PRO A 503 -7.85 -20.47 56.15
N GLU A 504 -8.08 -21.74 55.83
CA GLU A 504 -9.25 -22.47 56.31
C GLU A 504 -9.09 -22.77 57.81
N ILE A 505 -10.07 -22.38 58.63
CA ILE A 505 -10.05 -22.58 60.08
C ILE A 505 -10.86 -23.82 60.43
N LYS A 506 -10.18 -24.84 60.96
CA LYS A 506 -10.79 -26.15 61.28
C LYS A 506 -11.13 -26.32 62.76
N GLU A 507 -10.56 -25.48 63.62
CA GLU A 507 -10.70 -25.56 65.08
C GLU A 507 -11.01 -24.18 65.67
N ASN A 508 -11.67 -24.16 66.82
CA ASN A 508 -11.99 -22.92 67.52
C ASN A 508 -10.70 -22.20 67.93
N LEU A 509 -10.59 -20.92 67.61
CA LEU A 509 -9.38 -20.14 67.86
C LEU A 509 -9.32 -19.62 69.30
N TYR A 510 -10.45 -19.15 69.81
CA TYR A 510 -10.61 -18.60 71.16
C TYR A 510 -11.98 -18.95 71.72
N VAL A 511 -12.18 -18.72 73.02
CA VAL A 511 -13.46 -18.98 73.70
C VAL A 511 -14.61 -18.22 73.02
N ASP A 512 -14.35 -17.02 72.51
CA ASP A 512 -15.29 -16.12 71.86
C ASP A 512 -15.15 -16.05 70.33
N VAL A 513 -14.29 -16.89 69.73
CA VAL A 513 -14.08 -16.95 68.27
C VAL A 513 -14.07 -18.42 67.82
N PRO A 514 -15.26 -19.01 67.57
CA PRO A 514 -15.34 -20.37 67.02
C PRO A 514 -14.82 -20.44 65.57
N ALA A 515 -14.51 -21.65 65.10
CA ALA A 515 -13.98 -21.88 63.74
C ALA A 515 -14.89 -21.32 62.64
N THR A 516 -16.21 -21.33 62.87
CA THR A 516 -17.24 -20.84 61.95
C THR A 516 -17.44 -19.33 61.99
N HIS A 517 -16.76 -18.61 62.90
CA HIS A 517 -16.91 -17.17 63.02
C HIS A 517 -16.37 -16.44 61.77
N PRO A 518 -17.09 -15.48 61.17
CA PRO A 518 -16.67 -14.80 59.92
C PRO A 518 -15.28 -14.15 60.01
N LEU A 519 -14.92 -13.66 61.20
CA LEU A 519 -13.63 -13.03 61.46
C LEU A 519 -12.50 -14.01 61.81
N ALA A 520 -12.77 -15.31 61.99
CA ALA A 520 -11.78 -16.29 62.43
C ALA A 520 -10.52 -16.33 61.54
N PRO A 521 -10.61 -16.34 60.20
CA PRO A 521 -9.43 -16.35 59.33
C PRO A 521 -8.54 -15.10 59.51
N TYR A 522 -9.17 -13.91 59.67
CA TYR A 522 -8.45 -12.65 59.86
C TYR A 522 -7.75 -12.60 61.22
N ILE A 523 -8.46 -13.02 62.27
CA ILE A 523 -7.97 -13.07 63.65
C ILE A 523 -6.78 -14.04 63.77
N PHE A 524 -6.85 -15.19 63.10
CA PHE A 524 -5.75 -16.16 63.05
C PHE A 524 -4.47 -15.53 62.47
N VAL A 525 -4.58 -14.81 61.35
CA VAL A 525 -3.42 -14.19 60.67
C VAL A 525 -2.78 -13.12 61.56
N VAL A 526 -3.57 -12.20 62.14
CA VAL A 526 -2.99 -11.13 62.98
C VAL A 526 -2.37 -11.65 64.27
N ASN A 527 -2.88 -12.74 64.85
CA ASN A 527 -2.25 -13.38 66.01
C ASN A 527 -0.97 -14.13 65.62
N LYS A 528 -0.98 -14.87 64.50
CA LYS A 528 0.23 -15.53 63.99
C LYS A 528 1.34 -14.51 63.71
N LEU A 529 0.97 -13.34 63.19
CA LEU A 529 1.87 -12.20 63.01
C LEU A 529 2.15 -11.44 64.32
N LYS A 530 1.63 -11.85 65.48
CA LYS A 530 1.83 -11.19 66.78
C LYS A 530 1.44 -9.71 66.80
N ILE A 531 0.63 -9.24 65.85
CA ILE A 531 0.19 -7.84 65.72
C ILE A 531 -0.91 -7.59 66.76
N LEU A 532 -1.99 -8.37 66.69
CA LEU A 532 -3.09 -8.40 67.65
C LEU A 532 -3.07 -9.74 68.38
N GLN A 533 -2.94 -9.70 69.71
CA GLN A 533 -2.90 -10.89 70.56
C GLN A 533 -4.19 -11.01 71.37
N HIS A 534 -4.55 -12.24 71.72
CA HIS A 534 -5.65 -12.54 72.63
C HIS A 534 -5.30 -12.11 74.07
N PHE A 535 -6.33 -12.00 74.90
CA PHE A 535 -6.19 -11.66 76.31
C PHE A 535 -5.79 -12.91 77.13
N PRO A 536 -5.17 -12.74 78.31
CA PRO A 536 -4.77 -13.85 79.18
C PRO A 536 -5.91 -14.78 79.63
N ASP A 537 -7.16 -14.32 79.51
CA ASP A 537 -8.37 -15.09 79.82
C ASP A 537 -8.83 -16.01 78.66
N GLY A 538 -8.07 -16.07 77.56
CA GLY A 538 -8.38 -16.91 76.40
C GLY A 538 -9.39 -16.31 75.42
N THR A 539 -9.76 -15.04 75.57
CA THR A 539 -10.68 -14.31 74.66
C THR A 539 -9.94 -13.40 73.68
N PHE A 540 -10.51 -13.15 72.50
CA PHE A 540 -9.98 -12.17 71.53
C PHE A 540 -10.71 -10.83 71.56
N ARG A 541 -12.00 -10.84 71.89
CA ARG A 541 -12.96 -9.74 72.00
C ARG A 541 -13.12 -8.96 70.68
N PRO A 542 -13.63 -9.58 69.60
CA PRO A 542 -13.70 -8.95 68.28
C PRO A 542 -14.52 -7.66 68.26
N ASP A 543 -15.61 -7.58 69.03
CA ASP A 543 -16.52 -6.41 69.02
C ASP A 543 -16.07 -5.29 69.98
N ALA A 544 -15.01 -5.50 70.76
CA ALA A 544 -14.52 -4.49 71.68
C ALA A 544 -13.77 -3.38 70.92
N LEU A 545 -14.00 -2.12 71.30
CA LEU A 545 -13.28 -0.98 70.77
C LEU A 545 -11.80 -1.01 71.17
N VAL A 546 -10.93 -0.64 70.23
CA VAL A 546 -9.49 -0.50 70.47
C VAL A 546 -9.23 0.79 71.25
N SER A 547 -8.60 0.68 72.42
CA SER A 547 -8.21 1.85 73.21
C SER A 547 -6.99 2.57 72.61
N LYS A 548 -6.76 3.84 72.98
CA LYS A 548 -5.58 4.60 72.49
C LYS A 548 -4.25 3.92 72.86
N ASP A 549 -4.15 3.39 74.08
CA ASP A 549 -2.95 2.70 74.57
C ASP A 549 -2.72 1.38 73.81
N GLU A 550 -3.79 0.62 73.58
CA GLU A 550 -3.73 -0.61 72.79
C GLU A 550 -3.35 -0.33 71.33
N GLY A 551 -3.93 0.70 70.73
CA GLY A 551 -3.60 1.15 69.39
C GLY A 551 -2.12 1.51 69.25
N ALA A 552 -1.54 2.25 70.20
CA ALA A 552 -0.12 2.62 70.18
C ALA A 552 0.80 1.39 70.21
N ILE A 553 0.45 0.37 70.98
CA ILE A 553 1.19 -0.91 71.04
C ILE A 553 1.10 -1.64 69.69
N ILE A 554 -0.09 -1.70 69.08
CA ILE A 554 -0.31 -2.34 67.78
C ILE A 554 0.52 -1.64 66.69
N PHE A 555 0.47 -0.32 66.61
CA PHE A 555 1.27 0.45 65.65
C PHE A 555 2.77 0.18 65.83
N LYS A 556 3.27 0.17 67.07
CA LYS A 556 4.68 -0.16 67.35
C LYS A 556 5.07 -1.54 66.82
N ARG A 557 4.21 -2.55 66.98
CA ARG A 557 4.44 -3.92 66.48
C ARG A 557 4.44 -3.98 64.96
N ILE A 558 3.52 -3.29 64.30
CA ILE A 558 3.47 -3.21 62.83
C ILE A 558 4.77 -2.62 62.29
N PHE A 559 5.23 -1.49 62.84
CA PHE A 559 6.48 -0.85 62.43
C PHE A 559 7.71 -1.75 62.61
N GLN A 560 7.76 -2.51 63.71
CA GLN A 560 8.85 -3.46 63.97
C GLN A 560 8.90 -4.61 62.94
N GLN A 561 7.77 -4.98 62.35
CA GLN A 561 7.71 -6.05 61.34
C GLN A 561 8.02 -5.57 59.93
N THR A 562 7.68 -4.33 59.60
CA THR A 562 7.96 -3.74 58.28
C THR A 562 9.41 -3.29 58.12
N GLY A 563 10.17 -3.12 59.20
CA GLY A 563 11.57 -2.68 59.18
C GLY A 563 12.60 -3.71 58.69
N THR A 564 12.18 -4.91 58.29
CA THR A 564 13.08 -6.04 57.94
C THR A 564 13.03 -6.47 56.47
N VAL A 565 12.29 -5.76 55.61
CA VAL A 565 12.25 -6.07 54.17
C VAL A 565 12.49 -4.79 53.36
N ARG A 566 13.69 -4.70 52.75
CA ARG A 566 14.02 -3.76 51.67
C ARG A 566 13.76 -4.41 50.33
#